data_AF-A0A914AGU4-F1
#
_entry.id   AF-A0A914AGU4-F1
#
_cell.length_a   1.000
_cell.length_b   1.000
_cell.length_c   1.000
_cell.angle_alpha   90.00
_cell.angle_beta   90.00
_cell.angle_gamma   90.00
#
_symmetry.space_group_name_H-M   'P 1'
#
loop_
_entity.id
_entity.type
_entity.pdbx_description
1 polymer ?
#
loop_
_entity_poly.entity_id
_entity_poly.type
_entity_poly.pdbx_seq_one_letter_code
_entity_poly.pdbx_strand_id
1 'polypeptide(L)'
;MRLFYPADTPKESALNDNSACPTWLPSKEYATGFVAYAGLQQRSARLLASVLNYFTGRIKIPAVENAPLAKSDAPFPVLIFSHGLSSCRTTYSSICVEMASQGFVVAAVEHRDRSACTTYVIKNVTTDDSDSGAPSSDTVREWIPILLMKKDEFEIRNNQLNTRAAECSRALDLLLQMNNGEPVVNALNDEFDGSMFQGKLDSDKVAICGHSFGGATTLLTLSKDKRFKCCVALDPWQFPIDKTTYVDIDQPVLLINTEKFHWPANVTPMIRLVPDLNEPTEDRRMITIRGTVHSSQCDFATLFRPSMARFMHFAGSLDPVLAMELNLHATLAFLSSKLGLPYNPDYDRILRGDNEHVLIGTNVKLDPEKVLDIKASL
;
A
#
# COMPACT_ATOMS: atom_id res chain seq x y z
N MET A 1 10.76 3.71 3.65
CA MET A 1 9.77 3.46 2.58
C MET A 1 10.46 2.76 1.43
N ARG A 2 9.73 2.19 0.47
CA ARG A 2 10.26 1.81 -0.84
C ARG A 2 9.68 2.78 -1.87
N LEU A 3 10.54 3.40 -2.67
CA LEU A 3 10.12 4.32 -3.72
C LEU A 3 10.00 3.58 -5.05
N PHE A 4 8.96 3.92 -5.80
CA PHE A 4 8.76 3.50 -7.19
C PHE A 4 8.50 4.77 -7.99
N TYR A 5 9.17 4.93 -9.13
CA TYR A 5 9.09 6.14 -9.92
C TYR A 5 9.39 5.85 -11.40
N PRO A 6 8.93 6.70 -12.33
CA PRO A 6 9.31 6.61 -13.74
C PRO A 6 10.83 6.73 -13.88
N ALA A 7 11.49 5.80 -14.57
CA ALA A 7 12.94 5.78 -14.71
C ALA A 7 13.41 6.08 -16.15
N ASP A 8 14.54 6.77 -16.31
CA ASP A 8 15.21 7.05 -17.59
C ASP A 8 16.02 5.83 -18.05
N THR A 9 15.34 4.71 -18.33
CA THR A 9 15.98 3.48 -18.82
C THR A 9 15.28 2.93 -20.08
N PRO A 10 16.04 2.41 -21.07
CA PRO A 10 15.45 1.71 -22.21
C PRO A 10 14.71 0.47 -21.72
N LYS A 11 13.37 0.49 -21.84
CA LYS A 11 12.42 -0.45 -21.21
C LYS A 11 12.72 -1.95 -21.42
N GLU A 12 13.42 -2.34 -22.48
CA GLU A 12 13.61 -3.77 -22.81
C GLU A 12 14.97 -4.34 -22.40
N SER A 13 16.08 -3.60 -22.54
CA SER A 13 17.41 -4.16 -22.26
C SER A 13 17.69 -4.31 -20.76
N ALA A 14 17.17 -3.41 -19.93
CA ALA A 14 17.42 -3.40 -18.49
C ALA A 14 16.57 -4.43 -17.71
N LEU A 15 15.33 -4.70 -18.16
CA LEU A 15 14.47 -5.73 -17.55
C LEU A 15 14.90 -7.15 -17.94
N ASN A 16 15.61 -7.31 -19.05
CA ASN A 16 16.21 -8.59 -19.44
C ASN A 16 17.42 -8.96 -18.57
N ASP A 17 18.04 -7.99 -17.91
CA ASP A 17 19.07 -8.22 -16.90
C ASP A 17 18.45 -8.35 -15.50
N ASN A 18 18.15 -9.59 -15.11
CA ASN A 18 17.62 -9.92 -13.78
C ASN A 18 18.51 -9.47 -12.61
N SER A 19 19.78 -9.11 -12.83
CA SER A 19 20.67 -8.63 -11.77
C SER A 19 20.32 -7.22 -11.31
N ALA A 20 19.83 -6.36 -12.20
CA ALA A 20 19.43 -4.98 -11.90
C ALA A 20 18.05 -4.86 -11.24
N CYS A 21 17.25 -5.93 -11.30
CA CYS A 21 15.94 -5.96 -10.68
C CYS A 21 16.03 -6.24 -9.18
N PRO A 22 15.38 -5.46 -8.30
CA PRO A 22 15.41 -5.72 -6.87
C PRO A 22 14.55 -6.96 -6.54
N THR A 23 14.90 -7.62 -5.44
CA THR A 23 14.12 -8.75 -4.93
C THR A 23 12.80 -8.27 -4.33
N TRP A 24 11.75 -9.08 -4.54
CA TRP A 24 10.44 -8.89 -3.93
C TRP A 24 10.54 -8.92 -2.41
N LEU A 25 11.28 -9.89 -1.85
CA LEU A 25 11.55 -9.98 -0.42
C LEU A 25 13.06 -9.88 -0.14
N PRO A 26 13.56 -8.72 0.34
CA PRO A 26 15.01 -8.46 0.40
C PRO A 26 15.71 -9.09 1.61
N SER A 27 14.98 -9.64 2.58
CA SER A 27 15.61 -10.32 3.72
C SER A 27 14.72 -11.42 4.33
N LYS A 28 15.38 -12.39 4.96
CA LYS A 28 14.77 -13.57 5.58
C LYS A 28 13.90 -13.25 6.80
N GLU A 29 14.15 -12.12 7.46
CA GLU A 29 13.41 -11.68 8.63
C GLU A 29 11.95 -11.40 8.26
N TYR A 30 11.67 -10.89 7.06
CA TYR A 30 10.29 -10.74 6.56
C TYR A 30 9.57 -12.09 6.43
N ALA A 31 10.23 -13.10 5.84
CA ALA A 31 9.67 -14.44 5.74
C ALA A 31 9.36 -15.03 7.13
N THR A 32 10.25 -14.78 8.10
CA THR A 32 10.05 -15.16 9.50
C THR A 32 8.85 -14.45 10.11
N GLY A 33 8.67 -13.16 9.83
CA GLY A 33 7.53 -12.37 10.28
C GLY A 33 6.18 -12.87 9.74
N PHE A 34 6.11 -13.23 8.45
CA PHE A 34 4.90 -13.81 7.86
C PHE A 34 4.53 -15.14 8.53
N VAL A 35 5.52 -16.02 8.73
CA VAL A 35 5.31 -17.32 9.38
C VAL A 35 4.90 -17.16 10.85
N ALA A 36 5.47 -16.19 11.56
CA ALA A 36 5.09 -15.86 12.93
C ALA A 36 3.63 -15.41 13.01
N TYR A 37 3.18 -14.55 12.09
CA TYR A 37 1.79 -14.12 12.01
C TYR A 37 0.82 -15.26 11.68
N ALA A 38 1.24 -16.23 10.85
CA ALA A 38 0.45 -17.43 10.55
C ALA A 38 0.25 -18.39 11.75
N GLY A 39 0.85 -18.11 12.92
CA GLY A 39 0.57 -18.84 14.16
C GLY A 39 1.21 -20.22 14.27
N LEU A 40 2.25 -20.52 13.49
CA LEU A 40 2.88 -21.84 13.45
C LEU A 40 3.87 -22.06 14.61
N GLN A 41 3.96 -23.30 15.10
CA GLN A 41 4.87 -23.69 16.19
C GLN A 41 6.36 -23.51 15.84
N GLN A 42 7.18 -23.17 16.84
CA GLN A 42 8.56 -22.68 16.67
C GLN A 42 9.51 -23.56 15.82
N ARG A 43 9.39 -24.90 15.86
CA ARG A 43 10.28 -25.79 15.08
C ARG A 43 9.88 -25.88 13.61
N SER A 44 8.59 -26.06 13.30
CA SER A 44 8.08 -26.06 11.92
C SER A 44 8.14 -24.66 11.29
N ALA A 45 7.99 -23.61 12.10
CA ALA A 45 8.08 -22.22 11.67
C ALA A 45 9.45 -21.88 11.05
N ARG A 46 10.57 -22.33 11.64
CA ARG A 46 11.92 -22.05 11.09
C ARG A 46 12.14 -22.71 9.73
N LEU A 47 11.71 -23.96 9.58
CA LEU A 47 11.82 -24.68 8.32
C LEU A 47 10.94 -24.00 7.26
N LEU A 48 9.68 -23.68 7.58
CA LEU A 48 8.78 -23.02 6.65
C LEU A 48 9.27 -21.61 6.28
N ALA A 49 9.80 -20.83 7.23
CA ALA A 49 10.38 -19.52 6.94
C ALA A 49 11.60 -19.63 6.01
N SER A 50 12.43 -20.66 6.20
CA SER A 50 13.57 -20.93 5.31
C SER A 50 13.11 -21.32 3.91
N VAL A 51 12.08 -22.16 3.80
CA VAL A 51 11.47 -22.56 2.52
C VAL A 51 10.83 -21.35 1.83
N LEU A 52 10.04 -20.56 2.56
CA LEU A 52 9.41 -19.35 2.05
C LEU A 52 10.49 -18.38 1.54
N ASN A 53 11.50 -18.07 2.36
CA ASN A 53 12.61 -17.21 1.97
C ASN A 53 13.38 -17.74 0.75
N TYR A 54 13.58 -19.05 0.65
CA TYR A 54 14.23 -19.65 -0.53
C TYR A 54 13.43 -19.35 -1.80
N PHE A 55 12.10 -19.51 -1.77
CA PHE A 55 11.27 -19.21 -2.93
C PHE A 55 11.18 -17.71 -3.19
N THR A 56 10.82 -16.92 -2.17
CA THR A 56 10.46 -15.51 -2.31
C THR A 56 11.66 -14.58 -2.46
N GLY A 57 12.82 -14.94 -1.88
CA GLY A 57 14.06 -14.19 -1.99
C GLY A 57 14.71 -14.24 -3.37
N ARG A 58 14.20 -15.08 -4.29
CA ARG A 58 14.63 -15.15 -5.69
C ARG A 58 13.68 -14.43 -6.65
N ILE A 59 12.48 -14.09 -6.19
CA ILE A 59 11.50 -13.42 -7.03
C ILE A 59 11.95 -11.97 -7.19
N LYS A 60 12.05 -11.53 -8.44
CA LYS A 60 12.38 -10.16 -8.82
C LYS A 60 11.10 -9.39 -9.11
N ILE A 61 11.11 -8.10 -8.82
CA ILE A 61 10.04 -7.20 -9.27
C ILE A 61 10.49 -6.52 -10.58
N PRO A 62 9.56 -6.21 -11.51
CA PRO A 62 9.89 -5.62 -12.80
C PRO A 62 10.19 -4.12 -12.67
N ALA A 63 11.29 -3.78 -11.98
CA ALA A 63 11.77 -2.43 -11.76
C ALA A 63 13.31 -2.44 -11.74
N VAL A 64 13.94 -1.32 -12.03
CA VAL A 64 15.42 -1.18 -11.98
C VAL A 64 15.80 -0.47 -10.68
N GLU A 65 16.71 -1.05 -9.90
CA GLU A 65 17.19 -0.45 -8.66
C GLU A 65 18.05 0.80 -8.93
N ASN A 66 17.81 1.88 -8.19
CA ASN A 66 18.55 3.15 -8.25
C ASN A 66 18.71 3.77 -9.65
N ALA A 67 17.79 3.49 -10.57
CA ALA A 67 17.81 4.11 -11.89
C ALA A 67 17.57 5.63 -11.80
N PRO A 68 18.14 6.45 -12.69
CA PRO A 68 17.81 7.87 -12.76
C PRO A 68 16.32 8.10 -13.01
N LEU A 69 15.76 9.16 -12.43
CA LEU A 69 14.38 9.60 -12.69
C LEU A 69 14.18 9.92 -14.18
N ALA A 70 13.04 9.52 -14.74
CA ALA A 70 12.68 9.82 -16.12
C ALA A 70 12.62 11.33 -16.37
N LYS A 71 12.99 11.73 -17.59
CA LYS A 71 12.78 13.11 -18.05
C LYS A 71 11.29 13.35 -18.28
N SER A 72 10.79 14.46 -17.76
CA SER A 72 9.42 14.91 -17.94
C SER A 72 9.37 16.43 -18.02
N ASP A 73 8.50 16.94 -18.89
CA ASP A 73 8.21 18.38 -19.02
C ASP A 73 7.27 18.88 -17.91
N ALA A 74 6.58 17.96 -17.22
CA ALA A 74 5.69 18.26 -16.10
C ALA A 74 6.17 17.57 -14.81
N PRO A 75 5.98 18.18 -13.63
CA PRO A 75 6.22 17.52 -12.35
C PRO A 75 5.34 16.27 -12.18
N PHE A 76 5.86 15.26 -11.49
CA PHE A 76 5.19 14.00 -11.27
C PHE A 76 4.20 14.08 -10.11
N PRO A 77 2.97 13.54 -10.25
CA PRO A 77 2.06 13.38 -9.13
C PRO A 77 2.61 12.41 -8.09
N VAL A 78 2.23 12.60 -6.82
CA VAL A 78 2.73 11.81 -5.69
C VAL A 78 1.64 10.89 -5.17
N LEU A 79 1.99 9.62 -4.95
CA LEU A 79 1.14 8.63 -4.30
C LEU A 79 1.81 8.06 -3.06
N ILE A 80 1.20 8.23 -1.89
CA ILE A 80 1.62 7.51 -0.69
C ILE A 80 0.85 6.18 -0.61
N PHE A 81 1.55 5.07 -0.36
CA PHE A 81 0.92 3.76 -0.23
C PHE A 81 1.10 3.19 1.19
N SER A 82 0.01 2.76 1.83
CA SER A 82 -0.01 2.11 3.15
C SER A 82 -0.37 0.63 3.06
N HIS A 83 0.49 -0.25 3.60
CA HIS A 83 0.30 -1.71 3.57
C HIS A 83 -0.80 -2.20 4.55
N GLY A 84 -1.25 -3.45 4.43
CA GLY A 84 -2.16 -4.08 5.41
C GLY A 84 -1.47 -4.58 6.69
N LEU A 85 -2.25 -5.05 7.67
CA LEU A 85 -1.72 -5.75 8.85
C LEU A 85 -0.91 -6.98 8.40
N SER A 86 0.22 -7.25 9.06
CA SER A 86 1.20 -8.29 8.73
C SER A 86 1.90 -8.15 7.38
N SER A 87 1.54 -7.19 6.54
CA SER A 87 2.25 -6.90 5.29
C SER A 87 3.53 -6.08 5.54
N CYS A 88 4.19 -5.62 4.48
CA CYS A 88 5.29 -4.65 4.57
C CYS A 88 5.38 -3.81 3.28
N ARG A 89 6.39 -2.94 3.17
CA ARG A 89 6.57 -2.04 2.00
C ARG A 89 6.79 -2.76 0.67
N THR A 90 7.00 -4.06 0.67
CA THR A 90 7.38 -4.82 -0.54
C THR A 90 6.28 -5.71 -1.10
N THR A 91 5.15 -5.87 -0.41
CA THR A 91 4.08 -6.83 -0.79
C THR A 91 2.97 -6.24 -1.68
N TYR A 92 3.18 -5.05 -2.23
CA TYR A 92 2.24 -4.35 -3.14
C TYR A 92 2.96 -3.81 -4.37
N SER A 93 4.05 -4.48 -4.77
CA SER A 93 4.86 -4.07 -5.92
C SER A 93 4.07 -4.06 -7.22
N SER A 94 3.08 -4.94 -7.41
CA SER A 94 2.20 -4.92 -8.60
C SER A 94 1.48 -3.58 -8.74
N ILE A 95 0.95 -3.06 -7.62
CA ILE A 95 0.26 -1.76 -7.59
C ILE A 95 1.28 -0.63 -7.76
N CYS A 96 2.33 -0.62 -6.95
CA CYS A 96 3.27 0.49 -6.92
C CYS A 96 4.08 0.63 -8.23
N VAL A 97 4.47 -0.49 -8.85
CA VAL A 97 5.16 -0.48 -10.15
C VAL A 97 4.24 0.01 -11.25
N GLU A 98 2.97 -0.44 -11.28
CA GLU A 98 2.04 0.04 -12.31
C GLU A 98 1.73 1.53 -12.13
N MET A 99 1.47 2.00 -10.91
CA MET A 99 1.27 3.44 -10.69
C MET A 99 2.50 4.26 -11.12
N ALA A 100 3.72 3.76 -10.88
CA ALA A 100 4.93 4.39 -11.38
C ALA A 100 5.06 4.32 -12.91
N SER A 101 4.64 3.23 -13.56
CA SER A 101 4.63 3.09 -15.02
C SER A 101 3.69 4.11 -15.68
N GLN A 102 2.66 4.55 -14.95
CA GLN A 102 1.67 5.56 -15.34
C GLN A 102 2.07 7.00 -14.94
N GLY A 103 3.29 7.21 -14.44
CA GLY A 103 3.83 8.54 -14.17
C GLY A 103 3.79 9.01 -12.72
N PHE A 104 3.37 8.19 -11.75
CA PHE A 104 3.37 8.58 -10.34
C PHE A 104 4.73 8.33 -9.67
N VAL A 105 5.13 9.21 -8.76
CA VAL A 105 6.14 8.89 -7.75
C VAL A 105 5.42 8.29 -6.55
N VAL A 106 5.68 7.01 -6.29
CA VAL A 106 4.98 6.21 -5.27
C VAL A 106 5.90 5.93 -4.08
N ALA A 107 5.47 6.29 -2.88
CA ALA A 107 6.14 5.93 -1.64
C ALA A 107 5.35 4.88 -0.86
N ALA A 108 5.79 3.62 -0.93
CA ALA A 108 5.28 2.55 -0.10
C ALA A 108 5.89 2.62 1.31
N VAL A 109 5.10 3.07 2.27
CA VAL A 109 5.53 3.28 3.66
C VAL A 109 5.67 1.92 4.36
N GLU A 110 6.75 1.73 5.12
CA GLU A 110 6.83 0.62 6.08
C GLU A 110 6.54 1.17 7.47
N HIS A 111 5.46 0.68 8.07
CA HIS A 111 4.98 1.19 9.34
C HIS A 111 5.73 0.58 10.53
N ARG A 112 6.13 1.42 11.49
CA ARG A 112 6.89 1.02 12.70
C ARG A 112 6.02 0.84 13.93
N ASP A 113 4.71 0.92 13.74
CA ASP A 113 3.66 0.69 14.72
C ASP A 113 3.53 -0.78 15.18
N ARG A 114 4.43 -1.66 14.73
CA ARG A 114 4.39 -3.12 14.94
C ARG A 114 3.18 -3.80 14.28
N SER A 115 2.61 -3.20 13.24
CA SER A 115 1.62 -3.86 12.36
C SER A 115 2.26 -4.63 11.20
N ALA A 116 3.44 -4.23 10.74
CA ALA A 116 4.18 -4.96 9.70
C ALA A 116 4.59 -6.36 10.18
N CYS A 117 4.69 -7.37 9.28
CA CYS A 117 5.22 -8.70 9.65
C CYS A 117 6.54 -8.60 10.41
N THR A 118 7.40 -7.71 9.92
CA THR A 118 8.55 -7.14 10.61
C THR A 118 8.94 -5.84 9.90
N THR A 119 9.71 -5.00 10.59
CA THR A 119 10.40 -3.83 10.04
C THR A 119 11.73 -3.67 10.76
N TYR A 120 12.52 -2.66 10.42
CA TYR A 120 13.75 -2.35 11.13
C TYR A 120 14.04 -0.84 11.12
N VAL A 121 14.91 -0.44 12.05
CA VAL A 121 15.60 0.85 12.05
C VAL A 121 17.10 0.64 11.94
N ILE A 122 17.82 1.63 11.44
CA ILE A 122 19.28 1.62 11.40
C ILE A 122 19.80 2.29 12.67
N LYS A 123 20.69 1.60 13.39
CA LYS A 123 21.38 2.12 14.57
C LYS A 123 22.87 2.25 14.29
N ASN A 124 23.45 3.37 14.68
CA ASN A 124 24.90 3.54 14.72
C ASN A 124 25.44 2.82 15.95
N VAL A 125 26.44 1.97 15.75
CA VAL A 125 27.20 1.31 16.81
C VAL A 125 28.58 1.94 16.84
N THR A 126 28.92 2.55 17.97
CA THR A 126 30.29 2.97 18.25
C THR A 126 30.99 1.81 18.95
N THR A 127 31.92 1.16 18.27
CA THR A 127 32.86 0.25 18.92
C THR A 127 34.02 1.06 19.48
N ASP A 128 34.16 1.07 20.82
CA ASP A 128 35.36 1.60 21.48
C ASP A 128 36.52 0.62 21.26
N ASP A 129 37.05 0.55 20.04
CA ASP A 129 38.31 -0.13 19.78
C ASP A 129 39.45 0.81 20.20
N SER A 130 39.84 0.69 21.47
CA SER A 130 40.91 1.47 22.11
C SER A 130 42.32 1.23 21.53
N ASP A 131 42.47 0.44 20.47
CA ASP A 131 43.76 0.07 19.88
C ASP A 131 43.94 0.47 18.40
N SER A 132 42.94 1.07 17.74
CA SER A 132 43.04 1.42 16.31
C SER A 132 42.62 2.84 15.94
N GLY A 133 42.76 3.83 16.83
CA GLY A 133 42.96 5.26 16.49
C GLY A 133 41.89 6.00 15.66
N ALA A 134 40.82 5.36 15.20
CA ALA A 134 39.69 5.97 14.51
C ALA A 134 38.40 5.19 14.84
N PRO A 135 37.34 5.85 15.34
CA PRO A 135 36.06 5.18 15.55
C PRO A 135 35.48 4.72 14.20
N SER A 136 35.34 3.42 13.99
CA SER A 136 34.49 2.88 12.91
C SER A 136 33.03 3.00 13.34
N SER A 137 32.26 3.83 12.63
CA SER A 137 30.81 3.88 12.81
C SER A 137 30.17 2.75 12.01
N ASP A 138 29.97 1.59 12.62
CA ASP A 138 29.22 0.51 12.01
C ASP A 138 27.72 0.76 12.17
N THR A 139 26.93 0.46 11.13
CA THR A 139 25.47 0.54 11.20
C THR A 139 24.86 -0.85 11.27
N VAL A 140 23.94 -1.07 12.21
CA VAL A 140 23.21 -2.34 12.36
C VAL A 140 21.71 -2.16 12.16
N ARG A 141 21.05 -3.19 11.63
CA ARG A 141 19.59 -3.27 11.54
C ARG A 141 19.02 -3.78 12.87
N GLU A 142 18.29 -2.93 13.57
CA GLU A 142 17.47 -3.36 14.71
C GLU A 142 16.07 -3.75 14.21
N TRP A 143 15.78 -5.05 14.25
CA TRP A 143 14.51 -5.60 13.79
C TRP A 143 13.40 -5.44 14.81
N ILE A 144 12.25 -4.96 14.34
CA ILE A 144 11.03 -4.75 15.09
C ILE A 144 10.00 -5.76 14.57
N PRO A 145 9.65 -6.80 15.35
CA PRO A 145 8.66 -7.78 14.94
C PRO A 145 7.23 -7.26 15.14
N ILE A 146 6.31 -7.85 14.38
CA ILE A 146 4.86 -7.67 14.58
C ILE A 146 4.46 -7.87 16.04
N LEU A 147 3.51 -7.05 16.52
CA LEU A 147 2.83 -7.29 17.78
C LEU A 147 1.74 -8.34 17.56
N LEU A 148 2.03 -9.58 17.96
CA LEU A 148 1.05 -10.67 17.94
C LEU A 148 0.08 -10.52 19.11
N MET A 149 -1.21 -10.60 18.81
CA MET A 149 -2.29 -10.51 19.80
C MET A 149 -3.26 -11.67 19.61
N LYS A 150 -3.85 -12.15 20.72
CA LYS A 150 -4.89 -13.21 20.65
C LYS A 150 -6.18 -12.72 20.01
N LYS A 151 -6.50 -11.43 20.21
CA LYS A 151 -7.66 -10.75 19.66
C LYS A 151 -7.28 -9.29 19.42
N ASP A 152 -7.88 -8.68 18.40
CA ASP A 152 -7.74 -7.25 18.17
C ASP A 152 -8.44 -6.44 19.27
N GLU A 153 -7.72 -5.49 19.83
CA GLU A 153 -8.21 -4.52 20.80
C GLU A 153 -8.26 -3.14 20.16
N PHE A 154 -9.39 -2.45 20.29
CA PHE A 154 -9.64 -1.18 19.61
C PHE A 154 -8.57 -0.14 19.95
N GLU A 155 -8.28 0.08 21.23
CA GLU A 155 -7.29 1.07 21.67
C GLU A 155 -5.90 0.84 21.06
N ILE A 156 -5.45 -0.42 21.02
CA ILE A 156 -4.15 -0.76 20.42
C ILE A 156 -4.17 -0.49 18.92
N ARG A 157 -5.23 -0.94 18.22
CA ARG A 157 -5.35 -0.77 16.77
C ARG A 157 -5.58 0.70 16.36
N ASN A 158 -6.28 1.48 17.17
CA ASN A 158 -6.47 2.90 16.95
C ASN A 158 -5.16 3.69 17.19
N ASN A 159 -4.39 3.37 18.24
CA ASN A 159 -3.06 3.97 18.44
C ASN A 159 -2.09 3.64 17.31
N GLN A 160 -2.11 2.40 16.83
CA GLN A 160 -1.40 1.99 15.62
C GLN A 160 -1.87 2.82 14.41
N LEU A 161 -3.18 2.93 14.18
CA LEU A 161 -3.75 3.71 13.07
C LEU A 161 -3.26 5.16 13.07
N ASN A 162 -3.25 5.82 14.23
CA ASN A 162 -2.75 7.18 14.40
C ASN A 162 -1.25 7.30 14.05
N THR A 163 -0.45 6.34 14.50
CA THR A 163 0.98 6.26 14.16
C THR A 163 1.17 6.12 12.66
N ARG A 164 0.39 5.25 12.02
CA ARG A 164 0.44 5.00 10.57
C ARG A 164 0.06 6.24 9.78
N ALA A 165 -0.96 6.97 10.20
CA ALA A 165 -1.38 8.19 9.54
C ALA A 165 -0.29 9.28 9.60
N ALA A 166 0.34 9.44 10.77
CA ALA A 166 1.48 10.34 10.93
C ALA A 166 2.70 9.89 10.10
N GLU A 167 2.95 8.59 9.96
CA GLU A 167 3.99 8.05 9.08
C GLU A 167 3.74 8.36 7.60
N CYS A 168 2.49 8.31 7.14
CA CYS A 168 2.13 8.70 5.78
C CYS A 168 2.36 10.20 5.53
N SER A 169 1.95 11.08 6.46
CA SER A 169 2.25 12.52 6.38
C SER A 169 3.75 12.81 6.38
N ARG A 170 4.53 12.13 7.24
CA ARG A 170 6.00 12.27 7.26
C ARG A 170 6.68 11.76 6.00
N ALA A 171 6.13 10.74 5.35
CA ALA A 171 6.63 10.28 4.06
C ALA A 171 6.42 11.34 2.97
N LEU A 172 5.27 12.02 2.99
CA LEU A 172 5.03 13.16 2.12
C LEU A 172 5.98 14.33 2.43
N ASP A 173 6.18 14.65 3.72
CA ASP A 173 7.13 15.70 4.13
C ASP A 173 8.52 15.44 3.53
N LEU A 174 9.01 14.20 3.64
CA LEU A 174 10.31 13.79 3.13
C LEU A 174 10.42 13.92 1.60
N LEU A 175 9.37 13.58 0.86
CA LEU A 175 9.33 13.78 -0.59
C LEU A 175 9.34 15.26 -0.96
N LEU A 176 8.59 16.10 -0.23
CA LEU A 176 8.57 17.54 -0.46
C LEU A 176 9.90 18.20 -0.10
N GLN A 177 10.61 17.71 0.92
CA GLN A 177 11.99 18.12 1.22
C GLN A 177 12.93 17.82 0.05
N MET A 178 12.91 16.59 -0.49
CA MET A 178 13.69 16.25 -1.70
C MET A 178 13.31 17.15 -2.88
N ASN A 179 12.01 17.43 -3.06
CA ASN A 179 11.52 18.31 -4.11
C ASN A 179 12.03 19.75 -3.97
N ASN A 180 12.17 20.24 -2.74
CA ASN A 180 12.70 21.57 -2.44
C ASN A 180 14.24 21.65 -2.55
N GLY A 181 14.91 20.54 -2.82
CA GLY A 181 16.37 20.45 -2.86
C GLY A 181 17.02 20.41 -1.47
N GLU A 182 16.26 20.08 -0.43
CA GLU A 182 16.80 19.89 0.90
C GLU A 182 17.60 18.57 0.97
N PRO A 183 18.77 18.55 1.63
CA PRO A 183 19.58 17.34 1.72
C PRO A 183 18.90 16.28 2.58
N VAL A 184 18.69 15.10 2.01
CA VAL A 184 18.17 13.93 2.72
C VAL A 184 19.25 12.87 2.82
N VAL A 185 19.59 12.49 4.06
CA VAL A 185 20.53 11.40 4.31
C VAL A 185 19.81 10.06 4.27
N ASN A 186 20.15 9.21 3.29
CA ASN A 186 19.66 7.85 3.25
C ASN A 186 20.40 6.98 4.28
N ALA A 187 19.72 6.62 5.36
CA ALA A 187 20.29 5.77 6.42
C ALA A 187 20.68 4.36 5.93
N LEU A 188 20.22 3.91 4.76
CA LEU A 188 20.66 2.65 4.16
C LEU A 188 22.03 2.75 3.48
N ASN A 189 22.51 3.98 3.24
CA ASN A 189 23.77 4.29 2.57
C ASN A 189 23.97 3.52 1.25
N ASP A 190 22.89 3.40 0.47
CA ASP A 190 22.92 2.87 -0.89
C ASP A 190 23.14 3.99 -1.92
N GLU A 191 23.17 3.65 -3.22
CA GLU A 191 23.44 4.59 -4.31
C GLU A 191 22.27 5.55 -4.63
N PHE A 192 21.18 5.53 -3.87
CA PHE A 192 20.02 6.39 -4.12
C PHE A 192 20.35 7.87 -3.86
N ASP A 193 20.20 8.69 -4.90
CA ASP A 193 20.33 10.14 -4.82
C ASP A 193 18.95 10.82 -4.80
N GLY A 194 18.55 11.35 -3.65
CA GLY A 194 17.28 12.07 -3.50
C GLY A 194 17.23 13.40 -4.27
N SER A 195 18.37 13.97 -4.67
CA SER A 195 18.43 15.25 -5.39
C SER A 195 17.77 15.19 -6.78
N MET A 196 17.63 14.00 -7.35
CA MET A 196 16.95 13.80 -8.64
C MET A 196 15.48 14.25 -8.63
N PHE A 197 14.87 14.39 -7.44
CA PHE A 197 13.50 14.86 -7.29
C PHE A 197 13.37 16.39 -7.20
N GLN A 198 14.46 17.15 -7.18
CA GLN A 198 14.42 18.60 -7.02
C GLN A 198 13.60 19.28 -8.13
N GLY A 199 12.51 19.94 -7.75
CA GLY A 199 11.56 20.59 -8.67
C GLY A 199 10.83 19.61 -9.59
N LYS A 200 10.77 18.32 -9.25
CA LYS A 200 10.16 17.27 -10.07
C LYS A 200 8.87 16.70 -9.52
N LEU A 201 8.44 17.06 -8.31
CA LEU A 201 7.19 16.57 -7.73
C LEU A 201 6.12 17.67 -7.74
N ASP A 202 4.90 17.28 -8.13
CA ASP A 202 3.72 18.14 -8.07
C ASP A 202 3.10 18.07 -6.67
N SER A 203 3.33 19.11 -5.86
CA SER A 203 2.78 19.20 -4.50
C SER A 203 1.27 19.42 -4.43
N ASP A 204 0.64 19.81 -5.54
CA ASP A 204 -0.80 19.97 -5.63
C ASP A 204 -1.50 18.69 -6.10
N LYS A 205 -0.75 17.72 -6.65
CA LYS A 205 -1.27 16.42 -7.09
C LYS A 205 -0.81 15.27 -6.20
N VAL A 206 -1.28 15.28 -4.96
CA VAL A 206 -0.94 14.28 -3.95
C VAL A 206 -2.15 13.41 -3.61
N ALA A 207 -1.98 12.09 -3.69
CA ALA A 207 -2.98 11.10 -3.30
C ALA A 207 -2.43 10.08 -2.30
N ILE A 208 -3.34 9.35 -1.66
CA ILE A 208 -3.01 8.22 -0.79
C ILE A 208 -3.84 7.00 -1.17
N CYS A 209 -3.20 5.83 -1.16
CA CYS A 209 -3.82 4.54 -1.37
C CYS A 209 -3.38 3.56 -0.27
N GLY A 210 -4.22 2.60 0.07
CA GLY A 210 -3.79 1.56 1.00
C GLY A 210 -4.78 0.42 1.14
N HIS A 211 -4.25 -0.72 1.59
CA HIS A 211 -4.98 -1.97 1.66
C HIS A 211 -5.26 -2.42 3.10
N SER A 212 -6.46 -2.90 3.40
CA SER A 212 -6.82 -3.48 4.70
C SER A 212 -6.66 -2.45 5.83
N PHE A 213 -5.76 -2.68 6.78
CA PHE A 213 -5.35 -1.67 7.76
C PHE A 213 -4.78 -0.40 7.09
N GLY A 214 -4.12 -0.54 5.95
CA GLY A 214 -3.70 0.56 5.09
C GLY A 214 -4.84 1.34 4.47
N GLY A 215 -5.98 0.69 4.20
CA GLY A 215 -7.21 1.37 3.78
C GLY A 215 -7.78 2.23 4.90
N ALA A 216 -7.73 1.76 6.15
CA ALA A 216 -8.08 2.57 7.30
C ALA A 216 -7.13 3.76 7.50
N THR A 217 -5.81 3.51 7.36
CA THR A 217 -4.78 4.57 7.43
C THR A 217 -5.01 5.65 6.40
N THR A 218 -5.34 5.24 5.17
CA THR A 218 -5.68 6.16 4.08
C THR A 218 -6.81 7.10 4.49
N LEU A 219 -7.89 6.59 5.07
CA LEU A 219 -9.02 7.40 5.53
C LEU A 219 -8.63 8.35 6.67
N LEU A 220 -7.89 7.88 7.69
CA LEU A 220 -7.46 8.74 8.80
C LEU A 220 -6.44 9.79 8.35
N THR A 221 -5.52 9.46 7.45
CA THR A 221 -4.58 10.44 6.89
C THR A 221 -5.33 11.52 6.12
N LEU A 222 -6.31 11.14 5.29
CA LEU A 222 -7.09 12.09 4.52
C LEU A 222 -7.88 13.06 5.41
N SER A 223 -8.36 12.58 6.57
CA SER A 223 -9.07 13.40 7.55
C SER A 223 -8.15 14.40 8.27
N LYS A 224 -6.87 14.05 8.47
CA LYS A 224 -5.90 14.85 9.24
C LYS A 224 -5.01 15.75 8.41
N ASP A 225 -4.76 15.41 7.15
CA ASP A 225 -3.78 16.07 6.30
C ASP A 225 -4.39 16.43 4.94
N LYS A 226 -4.77 17.71 4.82
CA LYS A 226 -5.48 18.26 3.66
C LYS A 226 -4.59 18.46 2.43
N ARG A 227 -3.29 18.13 2.52
CA ARG A 227 -2.40 18.09 1.34
C ARG A 227 -2.78 16.93 0.41
N PHE A 228 -3.27 15.82 0.97
CA PHE A 228 -3.82 14.71 0.20
C PHE A 228 -5.17 15.12 -0.41
N LYS A 229 -5.23 15.12 -1.75
CA LYS A 229 -6.37 15.64 -2.52
C LYS A 229 -7.46 14.60 -2.78
N CYS A 230 -7.13 13.32 -2.75
CA CYS A 230 -8.09 12.23 -2.90
C CYS A 230 -7.48 10.92 -2.38
N CYS A 231 -8.31 9.89 -2.24
CA CYS A 231 -7.82 8.57 -1.85
C CYS A 231 -8.52 7.38 -2.50
N VAL A 232 -7.81 6.25 -2.50
CA VAL A 232 -8.34 4.93 -2.84
C VAL A 232 -8.09 3.99 -1.66
N ALA A 233 -9.15 3.49 -1.04
CA ALA A 233 -9.06 2.55 0.07
C ALA A 233 -9.45 1.14 -0.41
N LEU A 234 -8.48 0.23 -0.40
CA LEU A 234 -8.62 -1.15 -0.85
C LEU A 234 -9.00 -2.04 0.33
N ASP A 235 -10.16 -2.69 0.30
CA ASP A 235 -10.70 -3.54 1.38
C ASP A 235 -10.53 -2.92 2.78
N PRO A 236 -10.96 -1.67 3.04
CA PRO A 236 -10.54 -0.98 4.24
C PRO A 236 -11.11 -1.65 5.49
N TRP A 237 -10.24 -2.03 6.42
CA TRP A 237 -10.62 -2.61 7.70
C TRP A 237 -11.08 -1.49 8.64
N GLN A 238 -12.38 -1.37 8.89
CA GLN A 238 -12.96 -0.22 9.60
C GLN A 238 -12.78 -0.27 11.11
N PHE A 239 -12.49 -1.45 11.69
CA PHE A 239 -12.37 -1.64 13.14
C PHE A 239 -11.51 -0.59 13.88
N PRO A 240 -10.29 -0.22 13.42
CA PRO A 240 -9.46 0.77 14.12
C PRO A 240 -9.93 2.23 14.00
N ILE A 241 -10.94 2.52 13.19
CA ILE A 241 -11.32 3.90 12.84
C ILE A 241 -12.32 4.44 13.88
N ASP A 242 -12.02 5.61 14.44
CA ASP A 242 -12.99 6.33 15.26
C ASP A 242 -14.10 6.95 14.39
N LYS A 243 -15.35 6.90 14.85
CA LYS A 243 -16.50 7.40 14.07
C LYS A 243 -16.43 8.88 13.73
N THR A 244 -15.70 9.68 14.50
CA THR A 244 -15.46 11.10 14.20
C THR A 244 -14.56 11.30 12.99
N THR A 245 -13.75 10.31 12.61
CA THR A 245 -12.83 10.42 11.47
C THR A 245 -13.55 10.74 10.16
N TYR A 246 -14.76 10.18 9.95
CA TYR A 246 -15.47 10.31 8.68
C TYR A 246 -15.99 11.74 8.42
N VAL A 247 -16.26 12.53 9.46
CA VAL A 247 -16.82 13.88 9.30
C VAL A 247 -15.81 14.88 8.75
N ASP A 248 -14.52 14.59 8.94
CA ASP A 248 -13.42 15.46 8.51
C ASP A 248 -12.89 15.07 7.11
N ILE A 249 -13.59 14.23 6.34
CA ILE A 249 -13.17 13.77 5.01
C ILE A 249 -14.02 14.42 3.92
N ASP A 250 -13.52 15.54 3.39
CA ASP A 250 -14.14 16.29 2.29
C ASP A 250 -13.62 15.84 0.92
N GLN A 251 -12.40 15.34 0.87
CA GLN A 251 -11.71 14.94 -0.36
C GLN A 251 -12.36 13.71 -1.02
N PRO A 252 -12.30 13.56 -2.36
CA PRO A 252 -12.79 12.38 -3.07
C PRO A 252 -12.26 11.05 -2.53
N VAL A 253 -13.15 10.07 -2.41
CA VAL A 253 -12.88 8.72 -1.91
C VAL A 253 -13.42 7.66 -2.86
N LEU A 254 -12.55 6.72 -3.25
CA LEU A 254 -12.94 5.45 -3.86
C LEU A 254 -12.66 4.30 -2.90
N LEU A 255 -13.67 3.45 -2.69
CA LEU A 255 -13.56 2.20 -1.95
C LEU A 255 -13.59 1.05 -2.96
N ILE A 256 -12.55 0.21 -2.97
CA ILE A 256 -12.50 -1.00 -3.80
C ILE A 256 -12.49 -2.21 -2.91
N ASN A 257 -13.58 -2.96 -2.90
CA ASN A 257 -13.78 -4.13 -2.07
C ASN A 257 -13.55 -5.44 -2.85
N THR A 258 -13.13 -6.48 -2.14
CA THR A 258 -13.13 -7.86 -2.60
C THR A 258 -14.40 -8.57 -2.14
N GLU A 259 -14.91 -9.47 -2.97
CA GLU A 259 -16.23 -10.09 -2.74
C GLU A 259 -16.32 -10.87 -1.42
N LYS A 260 -15.20 -11.48 -0.99
CA LYS A 260 -15.19 -12.46 0.11
C LYS A 260 -14.66 -11.93 1.45
N PHE A 261 -14.16 -10.70 1.51
CA PHE A 261 -13.56 -10.16 2.74
C PHE A 261 -14.58 -9.54 3.71
N HIS A 262 -15.65 -8.92 3.20
CA HIS A 262 -16.48 -8.02 3.99
C HIS A 262 -17.64 -8.70 4.74
N TRP A 263 -18.05 -8.08 5.86
CA TRP A 263 -19.20 -8.43 6.68
C TRP A 263 -19.97 -7.17 7.09
N PRO A 264 -21.24 -7.27 7.56
CA PRO A 264 -22.09 -6.09 7.78
C PRO A 264 -21.46 -5.04 8.69
N ALA A 265 -20.85 -5.44 9.82
CA ALA A 265 -20.24 -4.49 10.75
C ALA A 265 -19.00 -3.77 10.18
N ASN A 266 -18.33 -4.33 9.16
CA ASN A 266 -17.22 -3.65 8.48
C ASN A 266 -17.71 -2.73 7.36
N VAL A 267 -18.79 -3.07 6.65
CA VAL A 267 -19.31 -2.23 5.55
C VAL A 267 -20.16 -1.07 6.07
N THR A 268 -20.91 -1.29 7.15
CA THR A 268 -21.85 -0.30 7.70
C THR A 268 -21.20 1.08 7.95
N PRO A 269 -19.99 1.19 8.53
CA PRO A 269 -19.32 2.50 8.68
C PRO A 269 -18.97 3.19 7.36
N MET A 270 -18.72 2.44 6.29
CA MET A 270 -18.34 2.98 4.98
C MET A 270 -19.47 3.79 4.32
N ILE A 271 -20.72 3.58 4.74
CA ILE A 271 -21.89 4.37 4.30
C ILE A 271 -21.71 5.86 4.67
N ARG A 272 -20.94 6.17 5.72
CA ARG A 272 -20.61 7.56 6.06
C ARG A 272 -19.81 8.28 4.97
N LEU A 273 -19.09 7.52 4.16
CA LEU A 273 -18.32 8.03 3.03
C LEU A 273 -19.12 7.95 1.74
N VAL A 274 -19.86 6.86 1.53
CA VAL A 274 -20.66 6.60 0.32
C VAL A 274 -22.11 6.33 0.75
N PRO A 275 -22.94 7.37 0.95
CA PRO A 275 -24.29 7.19 1.48
C PRO A 275 -25.20 6.40 0.55
N ASP A 276 -25.11 6.66 -0.75
CA ASP A 276 -25.79 5.84 -1.76
C ASP A 276 -24.84 4.83 -2.39
N LEU A 277 -24.98 3.57 -1.97
CA LEU A 277 -24.16 2.47 -2.46
C LEU A 277 -24.54 2.05 -3.89
N ASN A 278 -25.75 2.36 -4.35
CA ASN A 278 -26.24 1.98 -5.68
C ASN A 278 -26.12 3.12 -6.69
N GLU A 279 -26.13 4.36 -6.21
CA GLU A 279 -25.98 5.58 -7.03
C GLU A 279 -24.78 6.42 -6.56
N PRO A 280 -23.54 5.90 -6.71
CA PRO A 280 -22.36 6.60 -6.21
C PRO A 280 -22.07 7.87 -7.02
N THR A 281 -21.70 8.95 -6.32
CA THR A 281 -21.35 10.23 -6.95
C THR A 281 -19.96 10.19 -7.57
N GLU A 282 -19.57 11.23 -8.29
CA GLU A 282 -18.22 11.30 -8.85
C GLU A 282 -17.11 11.24 -7.81
N ASP A 283 -17.34 11.81 -6.62
CA ASP A 283 -16.34 11.95 -5.57
C ASP A 283 -16.46 10.89 -4.47
N ARG A 284 -17.53 10.11 -4.43
CA ARG A 284 -17.78 9.09 -3.41
C ARG A 284 -18.26 7.83 -4.08
N ARG A 285 -17.37 6.86 -4.25
CA ARG A 285 -17.66 5.60 -4.93
C ARG A 285 -17.26 4.39 -4.12
N MET A 286 -18.04 3.33 -4.25
CA MET A 286 -17.69 2.00 -3.77
C MET A 286 -17.94 1.00 -4.90
N ILE A 287 -16.98 0.12 -5.14
CA ILE A 287 -17.13 -1.03 -6.04
C ILE A 287 -16.67 -2.30 -5.33
N THR A 288 -17.18 -3.44 -5.80
CA THR A 288 -16.74 -4.77 -5.37
C THR A 288 -16.34 -5.61 -6.58
N ILE A 289 -15.13 -6.17 -6.58
CA ILE A 289 -14.65 -7.05 -7.64
C ILE A 289 -15.08 -8.49 -7.31
N ARG A 290 -15.92 -9.08 -8.15
CA ARG A 290 -16.47 -10.43 -8.00
C ARG A 290 -15.39 -11.49 -8.14
N GLY A 291 -15.57 -12.61 -7.45
CA GLY A 291 -14.67 -13.76 -7.46
C GLY A 291 -13.34 -13.52 -6.75
N THR A 292 -13.16 -12.40 -6.06
CA THR A 292 -11.91 -12.05 -5.37
C THR A 292 -11.93 -12.39 -3.88
N VAL A 293 -10.74 -12.44 -3.28
CA VAL A 293 -10.50 -12.60 -1.83
C VAL A 293 -9.62 -11.46 -1.35
N HIS A 294 -9.51 -11.27 -0.04
CA HIS A 294 -8.75 -10.15 0.54
C HIS A 294 -7.32 -9.99 -0.01
N SER A 295 -6.63 -11.10 -0.20
CA SER A 295 -5.26 -11.18 -0.76
C SER A 295 -5.17 -10.87 -2.26
N SER A 296 -6.29 -10.79 -2.99
CA SER A 296 -6.33 -10.33 -4.38
C SER A 296 -5.87 -8.86 -4.55
N GLN A 297 -5.80 -8.11 -3.45
CA GLN A 297 -5.35 -6.72 -3.38
C GLN A 297 -3.81 -6.58 -3.25
N CYS A 298 -3.07 -7.69 -3.15
CA CYS A 298 -1.63 -7.66 -2.90
C CYS A 298 -0.87 -8.72 -3.72
N ASP A 299 0.46 -8.64 -3.71
CA ASP A 299 1.31 -9.46 -4.58
C ASP A 299 1.15 -10.97 -4.32
N PHE A 300 0.69 -11.39 -3.14
CA PHE A 300 0.51 -12.82 -2.83
C PHE A 300 -0.43 -13.54 -3.81
N ALA A 301 -1.39 -12.82 -4.40
CA ALA A 301 -2.29 -13.38 -5.41
C ALA A 301 -1.60 -13.71 -6.74
N THR A 302 -0.58 -12.95 -7.12
CA THR A 302 0.13 -13.05 -8.41
C THR A 302 1.50 -13.70 -8.29
N LEU A 303 2.02 -13.87 -7.06
CA LEU A 303 3.34 -14.45 -6.77
C LEU A 303 3.45 -15.93 -7.17
N PHE A 304 2.33 -16.65 -7.12
CA PHE A 304 2.29 -18.09 -7.37
C PHE A 304 1.45 -18.39 -8.60
N ARG A 305 1.66 -19.57 -9.20
CA ARG A 305 0.76 -20.08 -10.25
C ARG A 305 -0.69 -20.04 -9.76
N PRO A 306 -1.68 -19.68 -10.60
CA PRO A 306 -3.06 -19.48 -10.15
C PRO A 306 -3.66 -20.66 -9.37
N SER A 307 -3.35 -21.91 -9.75
CA SER A 307 -3.81 -23.09 -9.00
C SER A 307 -3.24 -23.16 -7.58
N MET A 308 -1.96 -22.81 -7.40
CA MET A 308 -1.30 -22.76 -6.10
C MET A 308 -1.78 -21.57 -5.25
N ALA A 309 -1.95 -20.40 -5.87
CA ALA A 309 -2.50 -19.23 -5.19
C ALA A 309 -3.91 -19.51 -4.64
N ARG A 310 -4.77 -20.21 -5.41
CA ARG A 310 -6.09 -20.66 -4.95
C ARG A 310 -6.02 -21.68 -3.83
N PHE A 311 -5.12 -22.66 -3.94
CA PHE A 311 -4.89 -23.67 -2.89
C PHE A 311 -4.48 -23.03 -1.55
N MET A 312 -3.67 -21.97 -1.58
CA MET A 312 -3.25 -21.22 -0.39
C MET A 312 -4.22 -20.11 0.02
N HIS A 313 -5.38 -19.99 -0.64
CA HIS A 313 -6.37 -18.93 -0.42
C HIS A 313 -5.84 -17.50 -0.65
N PHE A 314 -4.79 -17.34 -1.45
CA PHE A 314 -4.32 -16.04 -1.92
C PHE A 314 -5.09 -15.50 -3.13
N ALA A 315 -5.78 -16.39 -3.86
CA ALA A 315 -6.64 -16.02 -4.98
C ALA A 315 -8.04 -16.62 -4.83
N GLY A 316 -9.03 -15.93 -5.37
CA GLY A 316 -10.42 -16.38 -5.41
C GLY A 316 -10.74 -17.21 -6.64
N SER A 317 -12.00 -17.16 -7.09
CA SER A 317 -12.43 -17.82 -8.32
C SER A 317 -12.08 -17.02 -9.57
N LEU A 318 -11.94 -15.70 -9.46
CA LEU A 318 -11.46 -14.85 -10.54
C LEU A 318 -9.95 -15.10 -10.77
N ASP A 319 -9.51 -14.98 -12.02
CA ASP A 319 -8.08 -15.01 -12.34
C ASP A 319 -7.34 -13.89 -11.58
N PRO A 320 -6.22 -14.18 -10.89
CA PRO A 320 -5.54 -13.18 -10.05
C PRO A 320 -4.93 -12.02 -10.85
N VAL A 321 -4.54 -12.23 -12.11
CA VAL A 321 -4.02 -11.14 -12.95
C VAL A 321 -5.15 -10.22 -13.36
N LEU A 322 -6.28 -10.79 -13.82
CA LEU A 322 -7.48 -10.02 -14.15
C LEU A 322 -8.01 -9.26 -12.93
N ALA A 323 -8.03 -9.87 -11.75
CA ALA A 323 -8.45 -9.20 -10.51
C ALA A 323 -7.59 -7.97 -10.20
N MET A 324 -6.26 -8.09 -10.33
CA MET A 324 -5.31 -6.99 -10.13
C MET A 324 -5.46 -5.91 -11.21
N GLU A 325 -5.68 -6.30 -12.47
CA GLU A 325 -5.90 -5.38 -13.59
C GLU A 325 -7.16 -4.51 -13.38
N LEU A 326 -8.29 -5.13 -13.01
CA LEU A 326 -9.53 -4.39 -12.72
C LEU A 326 -9.34 -3.39 -11.58
N ASN A 327 -8.60 -3.79 -10.55
CA ASN A 327 -8.26 -2.92 -9.43
C ASN A 327 -7.42 -1.71 -9.85
N LEU A 328 -6.36 -1.96 -10.63
CA LEU A 328 -5.45 -0.95 -11.16
C LEU A 328 -6.18 0.02 -12.08
N HIS A 329 -7.02 -0.48 -12.99
CA HIS A 329 -7.82 0.37 -13.88
C HIS A 329 -8.78 1.28 -13.10
N ALA A 330 -9.50 0.76 -12.11
CA ALA A 330 -10.35 1.58 -11.24
C ALA A 330 -9.55 2.65 -10.47
N THR A 331 -8.41 2.24 -9.89
CA THR A 331 -7.51 3.13 -9.14
C THR A 331 -6.98 4.25 -10.03
N LEU A 332 -6.48 3.91 -11.22
CA LEU A 332 -5.92 4.85 -12.19
C LEU A 332 -6.97 5.82 -12.72
N ALA A 333 -8.16 5.32 -13.10
CA ALA A 333 -9.26 6.16 -13.56
C ALA A 333 -9.64 7.20 -12.51
N PHE A 334 -9.83 6.74 -11.26
CA PHE A 334 -10.25 7.61 -10.18
C PHE A 334 -9.17 8.64 -9.81
N LEU A 335 -7.95 8.20 -9.51
CA LEU A 335 -6.88 9.11 -9.11
C LEU A 335 -6.55 10.10 -10.22
N SER A 336 -6.47 9.63 -11.48
CA SER A 336 -6.12 10.52 -12.59
C SER A 336 -7.21 11.54 -12.86
N SER A 337 -8.48 11.13 -12.81
CA SER A 337 -9.61 12.06 -12.90
C SER A 337 -9.56 13.13 -11.81
N LYS A 338 -9.37 12.74 -10.54
CA LYS A 338 -9.38 13.69 -9.39
C LYS A 338 -8.16 14.58 -9.29
N LEU A 339 -7.04 14.18 -9.89
CA LEU A 339 -5.81 14.98 -9.95
C LEU A 339 -5.64 15.73 -11.28
N GLY A 340 -6.58 15.63 -12.22
CA GLY A 340 -6.47 16.25 -13.54
C GLY A 340 -5.25 15.73 -14.31
N LEU A 341 -5.08 14.42 -14.37
CA LEU A 341 -4.01 13.72 -15.08
C LEU A 341 -4.58 12.97 -16.29
N PRO A 342 -3.80 12.79 -17.36
CA PRO A 342 -4.20 11.96 -18.48
C PRO A 342 -4.30 10.48 -18.05
N TYR A 343 -5.32 9.78 -18.54
CA TYR A 343 -5.49 8.34 -18.35
C TYR A 343 -6.31 7.74 -19.50
N ASN A 344 -6.37 6.40 -19.58
CA ASN A 344 -7.23 5.73 -20.55
C ASN A 344 -8.71 5.84 -20.14
N PRO A 345 -9.57 6.53 -20.90
CA PRO A 345 -10.99 6.72 -20.54
C PRO A 345 -11.78 5.40 -20.51
N ASP A 346 -11.30 4.33 -21.16
CA ASP A 346 -11.95 3.01 -21.09
C ASP A 346 -11.95 2.45 -19.65
N TYR A 347 -11.03 2.92 -18.78
CA TYR A 347 -10.98 2.50 -17.40
C TYR A 347 -12.20 2.97 -16.58
N ASP A 348 -12.88 4.04 -17.02
CA ASP A 348 -14.10 4.53 -16.35
C ASP A 348 -15.24 3.51 -16.39
N ARG A 349 -15.21 2.57 -17.34
CA ARG A 349 -16.19 1.47 -17.41
C ARG A 349 -16.20 0.64 -16.11
N ILE A 350 -15.03 0.51 -15.46
CA ILE A 350 -14.91 -0.21 -14.19
C ILE A 350 -15.61 0.56 -13.08
N LEU A 351 -15.44 1.88 -13.04
CA LEU A 351 -16.08 2.76 -12.04
C LEU A 351 -17.59 2.88 -12.24
N ARG A 352 -18.09 2.69 -13.47
CA ARG A 352 -19.53 2.65 -13.78
C ARG A 352 -20.18 1.28 -13.54
N GLY A 353 -19.38 0.25 -13.28
CA GLY A 353 -19.88 -1.13 -13.17
C GLY A 353 -20.19 -1.77 -14.52
N ASP A 354 -19.70 -1.20 -15.63
CA ASP A 354 -19.82 -1.72 -16.99
C ASP A 354 -18.81 -2.86 -17.23
N ASN A 355 -18.78 -3.84 -16.32
CA ASN A 355 -17.92 -5.02 -16.39
C ASN A 355 -18.57 -6.16 -15.60
N GLU A 356 -18.61 -7.37 -16.18
CA GLU A 356 -19.29 -8.52 -15.57
C GLU A 356 -18.72 -8.95 -14.21
N HIS A 357 -17.46 -8.60 -13.93
CA HIS A 357 -16.77 -8.91 -12.67
C HIS A 357 -16.85 -7.76 -11.67
N VAL A 358 -17.56 -6.67 -11.96
CA VAL A 358 -17.64 -5.51 -11.06
C VAL A 358 -19.08 -5.31 -10.62
N LEU A 359 -19.24 -5.09 -9.32
CA LEU A 359 -20.49 -4.71 -8.69
C LEU A 359 -20.34 -3.29 -8.16
N ILE A 360 -21.29 -2.40 -8.47
CA ILE A 360 -21.41 -1.11 -7.79
C ILE A 360 -21.85 -1.35 -6.34
N GLY A 361 -21.19 -0.70 -5.40
CA GLY A 361 -21.41 -0.89 -3.97
C GLY A 361 -20.83 -2.19 -3.44
N THR A 362 -21.66 -2.98 -2.77
CA THR A 362 -21.24 -4.20 -2.06
C THR A 362 -22.24 -5.34 -2.22
N ASN A 363 -21.73 -6.58 -2.21
CA ASN A 363 -22.51 -7.81 -2.14
C ASN A 363 -22.99 -8.15 -0.72
N VAL A 364 -22.52 -7.42 0.30
CA VAL A 364 -22.90 -7.66 1.70
C VAL A 364 -24.32 -7.15 1.95
N LYS A 365 -25.18 -8.03 2.47
CA LYS A 365 -26.54 -7.66 2.89
C LYS A 365 -26.47 -6.84 4.18
N LEU A 366 -26.94 -5.59 4.12
CA LEU A 366 -26.97 -4.66 5.24
C LEU A 366 -28.37 -4.57 5.84
N ASP A 367 -28.41 -4.24 7.13
CA ASP A 367 -29.64 -4.00 7.89
C ASP A 367 -30.22 -2.63 7.50
N PRO A 368 -31.40 -2.56 6.85
CA PRO A 368 -31.96 -1.30 6.35
C PRO A 368 -32.14 -0.23 7.42
N GLU A 369 -32.51 -0.62 8.65
CA GLU A 369 -32.71 0.33 9.74
C GLU A 369 -31.38 0.99 10.13
N LYS A 370 -30.31 0.20 10.24
CA LYS A 370 -28.96 0.75 10.53
C LYS A 370 -28.43 1.63 9.41
N VAL A 371 -28.75 1.31 8.16
CA VAL A 371 -28.40 2.16 7.01
C VAL A 371 -29.12 3.51 7.12
N LEU A 372 -30.42 3.51 7.42
CA LEU A 372 -31.22 4.71 7.59
C LEU A 372 -30.72 5.56 8.76
N ASP A 373 -30.43 4.96 9.92
CA ASP A 373 -29.90 5.65 11.09
C ASP A 373 -28.58 6.36 10.81
N ILE A 374 -27.68 5.71 10.05
CA ILE A 374 -26.41 6.33 9.66
C ILE A 374 -26.66 7.50 8.73
N LYS A 375 -27.51 7.34 7.70
CA LYS A 375 -27.85 8.41 6.77
C LYS A 375 -28.48 9.61 7.46
N ALA A 376 -29.32 9.38 8.46
CA ALA A 376 -29.93 10.46 9.25
C ALA A 376 -28.93 11.16 10.19
N SER A 377 -27.77 10.55 10.46
CA SER A 377 -26.69 11.12 11.28
C SER A 377 -25.60 11.88 10.50
N LEU A 378 -25.69 11.86 9.16
CA LEU A 378 -24.86 12.66 8.25
C LEU A 378 -25.52 14.02 8.03
#